data_AF-A0A351GH81-F1
#
_entry.id   AF-A0A351GH81-F1
#
_cell.length_a   1.000
_cell.length_b   1.000
_cell.length_c   1.000
_cell.angle_alpha   90.00
_cell.angle_beta   90.00
_cell.angle_gamma   90.00
#
_symmetry.space_group_name_H-M   'P 1'
#
loop_
_entity.id
_entity.type
_entity.pdbx_description
1 polymer ?
#
loop_
_entity_poly.entity_id
_entity_poly.type
_entity_poly.pdbx_seq_one_letter_code
_entity_poly.pdbx_strand_id
1 'polypeptide(L)'
;MSSNTNQNVDIHDEVNYDPTVWVPKAHSHGTSDIWKKFWILLFLTIIDVAFYFLMPPSMARNIIFIALGIIKAIYIVGTFMHMKHEKLGLASMIVLPMFFIIFFLVWMMYEGNFWGTI
;
A
#
# COMPACT_ATOMS: atom_id res chain seq x y z
N MET A 1 59.19 0.00 -18.96
CA MET A 1 58.90 0.17 -17.52
C MET A 1 57.39 0.15 -17.34
N SER A 2 56.81 -0.95 -16.86
CA SER A 2 55.40 -1.01 -16.48
C SER A 2 55.30 -0.62 -15.00
N SER A 3 54.87 0.62 -14.72
CA SER A 3 54.56 1.03 -13.36
C SER A 3 53.21 0.40 -12.99
N ASN A 4 53.26 -0.73 -12.27
CA ASN A 4 52.11 -1.28 -11.57
C ASN A 4 51.71 -0.31 -10.45
N THR A 5 50.96 0.72 -10.81
CA THR A 5 50.22 1.55 -9.87
C THR A 5 49.03 0.73 -9.39
N ASN A 6 49.18 0.11 -8.22
CA ASN A 6 48.08 -0.46 -7.44
C ASN A 6 47.21 0.70 -6.93
N GLN A 7 46.42 1.31 -7.82
CA GLN A 7 45.41 2.26 -7.42
C GLN A 7 44.25 1.46 -6.81
N ASN A 8 43.90 1.77 -5.56
CA ASN A 8 42.63 1.34 -4.98
C ASN A 8 41.55 2.13 -5.72
N VAL A 9 41.10 1.59 -6.85
CA VAL A 9 40.00 2.18 -7.63
C VAL A 9 38.72 1.88 -6.84
N ASP A 10 38.08 2.91 -6.29
CA ASP A 10 36.74 2.75 -5.74
C ASP A 10 35.81 2.47 -6.93
N ILE A 11 35.32 1.23 -6.97
CA ILE A 11 34.43 0.65 -7.96
C ILE A 11 33.14 1.45 -8.14
N HIS A 12 32.88 2.35 -7.19
CA HIS A 12 31.69 3.14 -7.12
C HIS A 12 31.94 4.65 -7.04
N ASP A 13 33.11 5.11 -7.45
CA ASP A 13 33.42 6.53 -7.55
C ASP A 13 32.61 7.16 -8.71
N GLU A 14 31.72 8.10 -8.39
CA GLU A 14 30.91 8.83 -9.39
C GLU A 14 31.69 10.00 -10.01
N VAL A 15 32.78 10.45 -9.38
CA VAL A 15 33.58 11.59 -9.81
C VAL A 15 34.69 11.15 -10.76
N ASN A 16 35.26 9.97 -10.53
CA ASN A 16 36.28 9.36 -11.38
C ASN A 16 35.81 8.00 -11.92
N TYR A 17 34.96 8.06 -12.96
CA TYR A 17 34.36 6.88 -13.58
C TYR A 17 35.39 6.09 -14.41
N ASP A 18 35.59 4.82 -14.06
CA ASP A 18 36.30 3.83 -14.87
C ASP A 18 35.31 2.79 -15.43
N PRO A 19 35.07 2.76 -16.77
CA PRO A 19 34.10 1.83 -17.38
C PRO A 19 34.46 0.35 -17.23
N THR A 20 35.70 0.02 -16.86
CA THR A 20 36.16 -1.37 -16.80
C THR A 20 35.84 -2.07 -15.48
N VAL A 21 35.60 -1.30 -14.42
CA VAL A 21 35.33 -1.84 -13.08
C VAL A 21 34.01 -1.37 -12.49
N TRP A 22 33.37 -0.33 -13.03
CA TRP A 22 32.22 0.32 -12.41
C TRP A 22 31.04 -0.62 -12.11
N VAL A 23 30.55 -0.56 -10.86
CA VAL A 23 29.33 -1.25 -10.41
C VAL A 23 28.38 -0.22 -9.80
N PRO A 24 27.10 -0.12 -10.24
CA PRO A 24 26.16 0.80 -9.62
C PRO A 24 25.89 0.41 -8.17
N LYS A 25 25.97 1.36 -7.23
CA LYS A 25 25.50 1.16 -5.85
C LYS A 25 23.98 1.06 -5.87
N ALA A 26 23.41 -0.04 -5.38
CA ALA A 26 21.98 -0.12 -5.12
C ALA A 26 21.63 0.80 -3.93
N HIS A 27 21.21 2.03 -4.22
CA HIS A 27 20.64 2.93 -3.21
C HIS A 27 19.26 2.43 -2.81
N SER A 28 19.21 1.58 -1.78
CA SER A 28 17.99 1.13 -1.12
C SER A 28 17.34 2.28 -0.34
N HIS A 29 16.67 3.18 -1.05
CA HIS A 29 15.86 4.24 -0.46
C HIS A 29 14.45 3.70 -0.14
N GLY A 30 14.02 3.75 1.13
CA GLY A 30 12.58 3.79 1.46
C GLY A 30 11.97 2.70 2.34
N THR A 31 12.72 1.73 2.88
CA THR A 31 12.11 0.64 3.68
C THR A 31 11.59 1.10 5.05
N SER A 32 12.24 2.10 5.68
CA SER A 32 11.89 2.53 7.04
C SER A 32 10.48 3.11 7.15
N ASP A 33 10.02 3.84 6.14
CA ASP A 33 8.69 4.46 6.19
C ASP A 33 7.58 3.45 6.02
N ILE A 34 7.77 2.43 5.19
CA ILE A 34 6.82 1.31 5.02
C ILE A 34 6.59 0.60 6.35
N TRP A 35 7.67 0.32 7.09
CA TRP A 35 7.59 -0.33 8.39
C TRP A 35 6.82 0.49 9.43
N LYS A 36 6.97 1.82 9.44
CA LYS A 36 6.18 2.69 10.34
C LYS A 36 4.69 2.63 10.02
N LYS A 37 4.31 2.67 8.74
CA LYS A 37 2.91 2.59 8.30
C LYS A 37 2.30 1.23 8.62
N PHE A 38 3.07 0.16 8.43
CA PHE A 38 2.68 -1.19 8.82
C PHE A 38 2.33 -1.30 10.30
N TRP A 39 3.19 -0.80 11.19
CA TRP A 39 2.92 -0.87 12.63
C TRP A 39 1.70 -0.06 13.06
N ILE A 40 1.46 1.13 12.48
CA ILE A 40 0.21 1.87 12.71
C ILE A 40 -1.00 1.02 12.31
N LEU A 41 -0.95 0.45 11.10
CA LEU A 41 -2.10 -0.25 10.54
C LEU A 41 -2.40 -1.55 11.31
N LEU A 42 -1.34 -2.23 11.76
CA LEU A 42 -1.44 -3.42 12.58
C LEU A 42 -2.10 -3.11 13.92
N PHE A 43 -1.66 -2.05 14.61
CA PHE A 43 -2.24 -1.67 15.90
C PHE A 43 -3.71 -1.23 15.75
N LEU A 44 -4.02 -0.45 14.71
CA LEU A 44 -5.39 -0.06 14.38
C LEU A 44 -6.29 -1.28 14.11
N THR A 45 -5.75 -2.33 13.49
CA THR A 45 -6.47 -3.57 13.22
C THR A 45 -6.68 -4.40 14.48
N ILE A 46 -5.67 -4.51 15.36
CA ILE A 46 -5.79 -5.18 16.65
C ILE A 46 -6.88 -4.51 17.50
N ILE A 47 -6.86 -3.18 17.57
CA ILE A 47 -7.87 -2.40 18.32
C ILE A 47 -9.28 -2.70 17.79
N ASP A 48 -9.46 -2.67 16.48
CA ASP A 48 -10.77 -2.88 15.86
C ASP A 48 -11.33 -4.29 16.15
N VAL A 49 -10.49 -5.32 16.03
CA VAL A 49 -10.86 -6.70 16.36
C VAL A 49 -11.14 -6.84 17.86
N ALA A 50 -10.33 -6.22 18.72
CA ALA A 50 -10.58 -6.21 20.16
C ALA A 50 -11.94 -5.57 20.50
N PHE A 51 -12.26 -4.41 19.93
CA PHE A 51 -13.57 -3.77 20.10
C PHE A 51 -14.71 -4.67 19.64
N TYR A 52 -14.54 -5.38 18.53
CA TYR A 52 -15.55 -6.30 18.02
C TYR A 52 -15.86 -7.45 19.00
N PHE A 53 -14.83 -8.03 19.64
CA PHE A 53 -15.00 -9.14 20.58
C PHE A 53 -15.40 -8.71 21.99
N LEU A 54 -14.96 -7.53 22.46
CA LEU A 54 -15.28 -7.05 23.80
C LEU A 54 -16.67 -6.40 23.89
N MET A 55 -17.18 -5.83 22.80
CA MET A 55 -18.46 -5.12 22.81
C MET A 55 -19.63 -6.09 22.58
N PRO A 56 -20.74 -5.99 23.36
CA PRO A 56 -21.91 -6.81 23.14
C PRO A 56 -22.53 -6.56 21.75
N PRO A 57 -23.23 -7.57 21.19
CA PRO A 57 -23.89 -7.45 19.90
C PRO A 57 -24.90 -6.31 19.92
N SER A 58 -24.54 -5.22 19.26
CA SER A 58 -25.31 -3.98 19.22
C SER A 58 -25.10 -3.29 17.87
N MET A 59 -26.05 -2.43 17.48
CA MET A 59 -25.92 -1.61 16.28
C MET A 59 -24.66 -0.73 16.34
N ALA A 60 -24.33 -0.22 17.54
CA ALA A 60 -23.13 0.58 17.77
C ALA A 60 -21.84 -0.17 17.43
N ARG A 61 -21.72 -1.44 17.84
CA ARG A 61 -20.56 -2.30 17.49
C ARG A 61 -20.36 -2.37 15.98
N ASN A 62 -21.43 -2.64 15.24
CA ASN A 62 -21.36 -2.79 13.79
C ASN A 62 -20.95 -1.48 13.11
N ILE A 63 -21.49 -0.35 13.56
CA ILE A 63 -21.14 0.97 13.03
C ILE A 63 -19.66 1.28 13.27
N ILE A 64 -19.16 1.05 14.48
CA ILE A 64 -17.76 1.31 14.84
C ILE A 64 -16.82 0.44 14.01
N PHE A 65 -17.12 -0.86 13.89
CA PHE A 65 -16.32 -1.79 13.10
C PHE A 65 -16.25 -1.40 11.62
N ILE A 66 -17.39 -1.01 11.03
CA ILE A 66 -17.44 -0.54 9.64
C ILE A 66 -16.66 0.78 9.48
N ALA A 67 -16.84 1.73 10.40
CA ALA A 67 -16.16 3.02 10.36
C ALA A 67 -14.63 2.87 10.46
N LEU A 68 -14.15 2.09 11.42
CA LEU A 68 -12.71 1.78 11.56
C LEU A 68 -12.18 1.00 10.34
N GLY A 69 -13.00 0.12 9.75
CA GLY A 69 -12.72 -0.55 8.47
C GLY A 69 -12.46 0.43 7.32
N ILE A 70 -13.33 1.44 7.16
CA ILE A 70 -13.18 2.48 6.13
C ILE A 70 -11.93 3.32 6.37
N ILE A 71 -11.70 3.74 7.61
CA ILE A 71 -10.49 4.52 7.97
C ILE A 71 -9.22 3.74 7.62
N LYS A 72 -9.20 2.43 7.92
CA LYS A 72 -8.11 1.54 7.54
C LYS A 72 -7.93 1.47 6.02
N ALA A 73 -9.01 1.30 5.26
CA ALA A 73 -8.93 1.25 3.80
C ALA A 73 -8.35 2.55 3.20
N ILE A 74 -8.79 3.73 3.68
CA ILE A 74 -8.26 5.03 3.25
C ILE A 74 -6.76 5.14 3.60
N TYR A 75 -6.38 4.72 4.80
CA TYR A 75 -4.97 4.74 5.22
C TYR A 75 -4.11 3.83 4.34
N ILE A 76 -4.58 2.63 3.99
CA ILE A 76 -3.83 1.69 3.14
C ILE A 76 -3.59 2.31 1.77
N VAL A 77 -4.65 2.82 1.14
CA VAL A 77 -4.57 3.42 -0.19
C VAL A 77 -3.67 4.67 -0.17
N GLY A 78 -3.78 5.51 0.86
CA GLY A 78 -2.97 6.72 0.95
C GLY A 78 -1.49 6.47 1.27
N THR A 79 -1.16 5.44 2.05
CA THR A 79 0.19 5.27 2.62
C THR A 79 1.01 4.15 1.97
N PHE A 80 0.42 2.98 1.68
CA PHE A 80 1.16 1.89 1.03
C PHE A 80 1.33 2.12 -0.47
N MET A 81 0.49 2.94 -1.08
CA MET A 81 0.54 3.13 -2.52
C MET A 81 1.43 4.30 -2.96
N HIS A 82 2.12 5.03 -2.07
CA HIS A 82 3.02 6.16 -2.42
C HIS A 82 2.44 7.11 -3.50
N MET A 83 1.11 7.26 -3.57
CA MET A 83 0.44 7.87 -4.72
C MET A 83 0.33 9.38 -4.68
N LYS A 84 0.91 9.99 -3.64
CA LYS A 84 0.77 11.42 -3.42
C LYS A 84 1.60 12.24 -4.42
N HIS A 85 2.62 11.67 -5.08
CA HIS A 85 3.53 12.46 -5.92
C HIS A 85 3.70 11.97 -7.36
N GLU A 86 3.38 10.71 -7.72
CA GLU A 86 3.44 10.27 -9.12
C GLU A 86 2.35 9.26 -9.51
N LYS A 87 1.75 9.52 -10.69
CA LYS A 87 0.91 8.66 -11.54
C LYS A 87 -0.49 8.30 -11.02
N LEU A 88 -1.45 9.20 -11.23
CA LEU A 88 -2.91 8.94 -11.16
C LEU A 88 -3.35 7.59 -11.81
N GLY A 89 -2.62 7.08 -12.80
CA GLY A 89 -2.89 5.78 -13.43
C GLY A 89 -2.69 4.55 -12.55
N LEU A 90 -1.87 4.61 -11.49
CA LEU A 90 -1.77 3.50 -10.55
C LEU A 90 -2.93 3.50 -9.54
N ALA A 91 -3.52 4.67 -9.25
CA ALA A 91 -4.65 4.79 -8.32
C ALA A 91 -5.90 4.22 -8.96
N SER A 92 -6.11 4.53 -10.24
CA SER A 92 -7.24 4.01 -11.00
C SER A 92 -7.21 2.48 -11.09
N MET A 93 -6.04 1.83 -11.06
CA MET A 93 -5.94 0.37 -11.06
C MET A 93 -6.51 -0.28 -9.79
N ILE A 94 -6.52 0.41 -8.65
CA ILE A 94 -7.19 -0.07 -7.42
C ILE A 94 -8.63 0.45 -7.32
N VAL A 95 -8.85 1.72 -7.63
CA VAL A 95 -10.17 2.35 -7.44
C VAL A 95 -11.20 1.83 -8.45
N LEU A 96 -10.80 1.59 -9.70
CA LEU A 96 -11.69 1.10 -10.74
C LEU A 96 -12.29 -0.29 -10.44
N PRO A 97 -11.51 -1.34 -10.08
CA PRO A 97 -12.09 -2.63 -9.72
C PRO A 97 -12.96 -2.55 -8.46
N MET A 98 -12.59 -1.71 -7.48
CA MET A 98 -13.42 -1.49 -6.28
C MET A 98 -14.78 -0.89 -6.65
N PHE A 99 -14.80 0.13 -7.52
CA PHE A 99 -16.03 0.74 -8.00
C PHE A 99 -16.87 -0.25 -8.81
N PHE A 100 -16.24 -1.03 -9.68
CA PHE A 100 -16.92 -2.02 -10.51
C PHE A 100 -17.60 -3.11 -9.66
N ILE A 101 -16.96 -3.57 -8.59
CA ILE A 101 -17.58 -4.54 -7.65
C ILE A 101 -18.81 -3.93 -6.97
N ILE A 102 -18.72 -2.72 -6.44
CA ILE A 102 -19.87 -2.07 -5.78
C ILE A 102 -21.02 -1.87 -6.77
N PHE A 103 -20.73 -1.39 -7.98
CA PHE A 103 -21.71 -1.25 -9.06
C PHE A 103 -22.37 -2.59 -9.38
N PHE A 104 -21.58 -3.66 -9.56
CA PHE A 104 -22.09 -4.97 -9.91
C PHE A 104 -22.96 -5.58 -8.79
N LEU A 105 -22.58 -5.39 -7.52
CA LEU A 105 -23.39 -5.83 -6.38
C LEU A 105 -24.76 -5.16 -6.36
N VAL A 106 -24.81 -3.84 -6.53
CA VAL A 106 -26.07 -3.08 -6.57
C VAL A 106 -26.93 -3.52 -7.77
N TRP A 107 -26.31 -3.71 -8.94
CA TRP A 107 -27.00 -4.18 -10.13
C TRP A 107 -27.62 -5.56 -9.95
N MET A 108 -26.85 -6.52 -9.40
CA MET A 108 -27.37 -7.86 -9.11
C MET A 108 -28.46 -7.86 -8.03
N MET A 109 -28.37 -6.98 -7.03
CA MET A 109 -29.45 -6.81 -6.05
C MET A 109 -30.73 -6.27 -6.70
N TYR A 110 -30.62 -5.35 -7.65
CA TYR A 110 -31.77 -4.82 -8.39
C TYR A 110 -32.42 -5.91 -9.27
N GLU A 111 -31.61 -6.63 -10.05
CA GLU A 111 -32.08 -7.75 -10.89
C GLU A 111 -32.71 -8.86 -10.02
N GLY A 112 -32.07 -9.23 -8.91
CA GLY A 112 -32.59 -10.22 -7.98
C GLY A 112 -33.93 -9.82 -7.35
N ASN A 113 -34.13 -8.54 -7.04
CA ASN A 113 -35.42 -8.04 -6.56
C ASN A 113 -36.49 -8.07 -7.67
N PHE A 114 -36.14 -7.74 -8.91
CA PHE A 114 -37.05 -7.82 -10.04
C PHE A 114 -37.61 -9.24 -10.21
N TRP A 115 -36.74 -10.26 -10.28
CA TRP A 115 -37.17 -11.67 -10.38
C TRP A 115 -37.91 -12.19 -9.15
N GLY A 116 -37.59 -11.70 -7.94
CA GLY A 116 -38.26 -12.13 -6.71
C GLY A 116 -39.68 -11.57 -6.54
N THR A 117 -40.09 -10.61 -7.37
CA THR A 117 -41.40 -9.94 -7.31
C THR A 117 -42.35 -10.29 -8.46
N ILE A 118 -41.90 -11.14 -9.40
CA ILE A 118 -42.68 -11.70 -10.52
C ILE A 118 -43.05 -13.14 -10.17
#